data_AF-A0A072V6S1-F1
#
_entry.id   AF-A0A072V6S1-F1
#
_cell.length_a   1.000
_cell.length_b   1.000
_cell.length_c   1.000
_cell.angle_alpha   90.00
_cell.angle_beta   90.00
_cell.angle_gamma   90.00
#
_symmetry.space_group_name_H-M   'P 1'
#
loop_
_entity.id
_entity.type
_entity.pdbx_description
1 polymer ?
#
loop_
_entity_poly.entity_id
_entity_poly.type
_entity_poly.pdbx_seq_one_letter_code
_entity_poly.pdbx_strand_id
1 'polypeptide(L)'
;MHFENILSLPMQQKLPTVASQCIIPDQYLDKAIKSGSFDYAIVKFYNNPNCQYDQTNFNDTLLTRSWNSWTWLVQLDNNVFMGLLGSATAAPSSGYIPQDYYHLSNVLPHIIQSYNYGGIVIWDRFHDDENSYDKQIEEHVKRHALQFVTQVFKAIERFVSASLNVMFLN
;
A
#
# COMPACT_ATOMS: atom_id res chain seq x y z
N MET A 1 9.99 16.09 -0.03
CA MET A 1 9.15 15.09 -0.71
C MET A 1 9.35 15.30 -2.20
N HIS A 2 10.16 14.46 -2.85
CA HIS A 2 10.38 14.56 -4.29
C HIS A 2 9.24 13.80 -4.96
N PHE A 3 8.32 14.53 -5.60
CA PHE A 3 7.31 13.94 -6.47
C PHE A 3 7.96 13.86 -7.86
N GLU A 4 8.52 12.71 -8.21
CA GLU A 4 8.86 12.50 -9.62
C GLU A 4 7.56 12.30 -10.40
N ASN A 5 7.35 13.15 -11.40
CA ASN A 5 6.23 13.13 -12.32
C ASN A 5 6.27 11.84 -13.15
N ILE A 6 5.74 10.75 -12.63
CA ILE A 6 5.35 9.60 -13.45
C ILE A 6 3.85 9.76 -13.73
N LEU A 7 3.53 10.63 -14.69
CA LEU A 7 2.33 10.61 -15.53
C LEU A 7 2.32 11.94 -16.31
N SER A 8 2.72 11.90 -17.57
CA SER A 8 2.51 13.01 -18.52
C SER A 8 1.02 13.14 -18.81
N LEU A 9 0.27 13.77 -17.90
CA LEU A 9 -1.10 14.18 -18.14
C LEU A 9 -1.11 15.43 -19.07
N PRO A 10 -2.03 15.50 -20.03
CA PRO A 10 -2.11 16.63 -20.93
C PRO A 10 -2.47 17.89 -20.14
N MET A 11 -1.54 18.85 -20.09
CA MET A 11 -1.70 20.19 -19.51
C MET A 11 -2.17 20.26 -18.05
N GLN A 12 -1.21 20.21 -17.12
CA GLN A 12 -1.16 21.04 -15.92
C GLN A 12 -2.35 21.01 -14.92
N GLN A 13 -3.04 19.88 -14.71
CA GLN A 13 -3.94 19.81 -13.55
C GLN A 13 -3.14 19.43 -12.29
N LYS A 14 -2.84 20.43 -11.46
CA LYS A 14 -2.26 20.20 -10.13
C LYS A 14 -3.35 19.65 -9.22
N LEU A 15 -3.34 18.34 -9.04
CA LEU A 15 -4.25 17.65 -8.12
C LEU A 15 -3.86 18.00 -6.67
N PRO A 16 -4.75 18.56 -5.83
CA PRO A 16 -4.40 18.93 -4.48
C PRO A 16 -4.15 17.66 -3.65
N THR A 17 -3.07 17.69 -2.87
CA THR A 17 -2.61 16.56 -2.08
C THR A 17 -2.47 16.98 -0.63
N VAL A 18 -2.94 16.13 0.29
CA VAL A 18 -2.67 16.26 1.73
C VAL A 18 -1.66 15.19 2.14
N ALA A 19 -0.67 15.57 2.97
CA ALA A 19 0.34 14.65 3.48
C ALA A 19 0.30 14.66 5.02
N SER A 20 -0.31 13.62 5.59
CA SER A 20 -0.66 13.51 7.01
C SER A 20 0.22 12.52 7.76
N GLN A 21 0.32 12.63 9.08
CA GLN A 21 0.79 11.51 9.91
C GLN A 21 -0.27 10.40 9.96
N CYS A 22 0.11 9.16 10.29
CA CYS A 22 -0.83 8.05 10.40
C CYS A 22 -1.80 8.13 11.60
N ILE A 23 -1.56 9.03 12.55
CA ILE A 23 -2.46 9.25 13.68
C ILE A 23 -3.73 9.99 13.22
N ILE A 24 -4.87 9.54 13.72
CA ILE A 24 -6.17 10.20 13.54
C ILE A 24 -6.66 10.69 14.92
N PRO A 25 -7.17 11.93 15.03
CA PRO A 25 -7.17 12.98 14.00
C PRO A 25 -5.76 13.52 13.73
N ASP A 26 -5.51 13.97 12.50
CA ASP A 26 -4.27 14.71 12.22
C ASP A 26 -4.31 16.09 12.88
N GLN A 27 -3.24 16.46 13.57
CA GLN A 27 -3.19 17.68 14.37
C GLN A 27 -3.40 18.97 13.56
N TYR A 28 -3.00 18.98 12.28
CA TYR A 28 -2.97 20.19 11.46
C TYR A 28 -3.95 20.14 10.29
N LEU A 29 -4.23 18.94 9.76
CA LEU A 29 -4.94 18.72 8.52
C LEU A 29 -6.33 18.09 8.70
N ASP A 30 -6.76 17.75 9.92
CA ASP A 30 -8.03 17.04 10.16
C ASP A 30 -9.26 17.74 9.53
N LYS A 31 -9.31 19.07 9.57
CA LYS A 31 -10.37 19.85 8.91
C LYS A 31 -10.36 19.66 7.38
N ALA A 32 -9.17 19.72 6.77
CA ALA A 32 -9.02 19.55 5.33
C ALA A 32 -9.38 18.11 4.92
N ILE A 33 -8.90 17.12 5.70
CA ILE A 33 -9.19 15.69 5.49
C ILE A 33 -10.70 15.44 5.53
N LYS A 34 -11.39 15.91 6.58
CA LYS A 34 -12.85 15.73 6.72
C LYS A 34 -13.65 16.47 5.65
N SER A 35 -13.14 17.60 5.16
CA SER A 35 -13.79 18.36 4.08
C SER A 35 -13.70 17.68 2.71
N GLY A 36 -12.75 16.76 2.51
CA GLY A 36 -12.51 16.13 1.20
C GLY A 36 -11.97 17.07 0.13
N SER A 37 -11.47 18.27 0.50
CA SER A 37 -10.95 19.27 -0.45
C SER A 37 -9.53 18.95 -0.94
N PHE A 38 -9.32 17.73 -1.43
CA PHE A 38 -8.10 17.25 -2.07
C PHE A 38 -8.46 16.21 -3.12
N ASP A 39 -7.48 15.65 -3.82
CA ASP A 39 -7.64 14.44 -4.65
C ASP A 39 -6.93 13.26 -3.98
N TYR A 40 -5.73 13.50 -3.44
CA TYR A 40 -4.86 12.48 -2.86
C TYR A 40 -4.52 12.71 -1.38
N ALA A 41 -4.65 11.68 -0.56
CA ALA A 41 -4.16 11.65 0.81
C ALA A 41 -2.94 10.73 0.92
N ILE A 42 -1.76 11.29 1.21
CA ILE A 42 -0.55 10.53 1.52
C ILE A 42 -0.43 10.42 3.04
N VAL A 43 -0.62 9.21 3.56
CA VAL A 43 -0.56 8.94 4.99
C VAL A 43 0.80 8.36 5.33
N LYS A 44 1.58 9.05 6.17
CA LYS A 44 2.93 8.63 6.55
C LYS A 44 2.87 7.62 7.68
N PHE A 45 3.21 6.37 7.38
CA PHE A 45 3.25 5.24 8.33
C PHE A 45 4.65 5.05 8.93
N TYR A 46 5.28 6.15 9.33
CA TYR A 46 6.62 6.17 9.92
C TYR A 46 6.77 7.35 10.89
N ASN A 47 7.74 7.27 11.79
CA ASN A 47 7.97 8.23 12.88
C ASN A 47 6.78 8.41 13.83
N ASN A 48 5.93 7.37 13.97
CA ASN A 48 4.79 7.38 14.89
C ASN A 48 4.44 5.97 15.40
N PRO A 49 4.90 5.57 16.61
CA PRO A 49 4.75 4.20 17.12
C PRO A 49 3.29 3.77 17.34
N ASN A 50 2.35 4.71 17.41
CA ASN A 50 0.94 4.39 17.63
C ASN A 50 0.22 3.87 16.37
N CYS A 51 0.83 4.02 15.19
CA CYS A 51 0.19 3.69 13.92
C CYS A 51 1.14 3.24 12.81
N GLN A 52 2.45 3.18 13.05
CA GLN A 52 3.42 2.65 12.10
C GLN A 52 3.60 1.11 12.24
N TYR A 53 4.44 0.55 11.39
CA TYR A 53 4.91 -0.82 11.52
C TYR A 53 5.81 -0.99 12.76
N ASP A 54 5.51 -1.97 13.61
CA ASP A 54 6.33 -2.30 14.77
C ASP A 54 7.53 -3.15 14.34
N GLN A 55 8.66 -2.48 14.15
CA GLN A 55 9.92 -3.11 13.75
C GLN A 55 10.53 -3.97 14.84
N THR A 56 10.22 -3.72 16.11
CA THR A 56 10.77 -4.48 17.24
C THR A 56 10.11 -5.84 17.35
N ASN A 57 8.80 -5.91 17.13
CA ASN A 57 8.02 -7.14 17.23
C ASN A 57 7.61 -7.72 15.87
N PHE A 58 8.07 -7.14 14.76
CA PHE A 58 7.71 -7.49 13.39
C PHE A 58 6.19 -7.55 13.17
N ASN A 59 5.47 -6.55 13.68
CA ASN A 59 4.01 -6.56 13.77
C ASN A 59 3.37 -5.38 13.01
N ASP A 60 2.42 -5.68 12.14
CA ASP A 60 1.70 -4.72 11.30
C ASP A 60 0.34 -4.26 11.87
N THR A 61 -0.10 -4.79 13.01
CA THR A 61 -1.46 -4.61 13.54
C THR A 61 -1.87 -3.14 13.72
N LEU A 62 -0.97 -2.30 14.24
CA LEU A 62 -1.27 -0.87 14.43
C LEU A 62 -1.35 -0.13 13.09
N LEU A 63 -0.47 -0.49 12.16
CA LEU A 63 -0.46 0.03 10.80
C LEU A 63 -1.74 -0.34 10.07
N THR A 64 -2.14 -1.62 10.04
CA THR A 64 -3.33 -2.08 9.31
C THR A 64 -4.62 -1.53 9.93
N ARG A 65 -4.69 -1.37 11.25
CA ARG A 65 -5.81 -0.69 11.92
C ARG A 65 -5.91 0.80 11.57
N SER A 66 -4.78 1.51 11.58
CA SER A 66 -4.74 2.91 11.18
C SER A 66 -5.10 3.06 9.71
N TRP A 67 -4.55 2.22 8.82
CA TRP A 67 -4.90 2.17 7.40
C TRP A 67 -6.41 2.04 7.17
N ASN A 68 -7.07 1.09 7.82
CA ASN A 68 -8.52 0.93 7.72
C ASN A 68 -9.27 2.19 8.18
N SER A 69 -8.78 2.85 9.23
CA SER A 69 -9.41 4.08 9.72
C SER A 69 -9.28 5.22 8.72
N TRP A 70 -8.12 5.32 8.05
CA TRP A 70 -7.89 6.29 6.98
C TRP A 70 -8.77 6.04 5.76
N THR A 71 -8.89 4.79 5.31
CA THR A 71 -9.71 4.45 4.15
C THR A 71 -11.20 4.66 4.41
N TRP A 72 -11.65 4.58 5.67
CA TRP A 72 -13.02 4.97 6.06
C TRP A 72 -13.22 6.48 6.24
N LEU A 73 -12.19 7.22 6.66
CA LEU A 73 -12.28 8.66 6.92
C LEU A 73 -12.28 9.49 5.64
N VAL A 74 -11.49 9.08 4.64
CA VAL A 74 -11.33 9.79 3.37
C VAL A 74 -12.55 9.55 2.47
N GLN A 75 -13.03 10.60 1.78
CA GLN A 75 -14.22 10.54 0.94
C GLN A 75 -14.02 9.61 -0.28
N LEU A 76 -15.12 9.12 -0.86
CA LEU A 76 -15.10 8.08 -1.90
C LEU A 76 -14.37 8.51 -3.19
N ASP A 77 -14.41 9.79 -3.54
CA ASP A 77 -13.78 10.32 -4.75
C ASP A 77 -12.27 10.59 -4.58
N ASN A 78 -11.73 10.32 -3.39
CA ASN A 78 -10.34 10.57 -3.02
C ASN A 78 -9.55 9.28 -2.88
N ASN A 79 -8.30 9.30 -3.34
CA ASN A 79 -7.40 8.15 -3.19
C ASN A 79 -6.49 8.30 -1.98
N VAL A 80 -6.26 7.18 -1.28
CA VAL A 80 -5.36 7.08 -0.12
C VAL A 80 -4.09 6.34 -0.52
N PHE A 81 -2.95 6.96 -0.27
CA PHE A 81 -1.62 6.42 -0.52
C PHE A 81 -0.92 6.11 0.79
N MET A 82 -0.28 4.95 0.86
CA MET A 82 0.56 4.56 1.99
C MET A 82 1.97 5.13 1.83
N GLY A 83 2.37 6.04 2.72
CA GLY A 83 3.72 6.59 2.80
C GLY A 83 4.65 5.67 3.60
N LEU A 84 5.68 5.13 2.94
CA LEU A 84 6.68 4.22 3.53
C LEU A 84 8.10 4.81 3.46
N LEU A 85 9.03 4.22 4.19
CA LEU A 85 10.45 4.55 4.11
C LEU A 85 11.16 3.67 3.08
N GLY A 86 11.99 4.25 2.22
CA GLY A 86 12.81 3.51 1.26
C GLY A 86 13.97 2.75 1.90
N SER A 87 14.34 3.10 3.13
CA SER A 87 15.32 2.37 3.92
C SER A 87 15.11 2.56 5.42
N ALA A 88 15.73 1.70 6.23
CA ALA A 88 15.75 1.88 7.69
C ALA A 88 16.50 3.16 8.12
N THR A 89 17.39 3.69 7.28
CA THR A 89 18.16 4.90 7.56
C THR A 89 17.46 6.19 7.13
N ALA A 90 16.44 6.10 6.25
CA ALA A 90 15.68 7.25 5.74
C ALA A 90 14.88 7.99 6.82
N ALA A 91 14.52 7.29 7.90
CA ALA A 91 14.08 7.92 9.14
C ALA A 91 14.63 7.16 10.35
N PRO A 92 15.64 7.72 11.04
CA PRO A 92 16.29 7.05 12.17
C PRO A 92 15.35 6.73 13.34
N SER A 93 14.18 7.38 13.40
CA SER A 93 13.25 7.26 14.51
C SER A 93 12.50 5.93 14.54
N SER A 94 11.86 5.48 13.43
CA SER A 94 11.20 4.16 13.27
C SER A 94 10.16 4.13 12.13
N GLY A 95 9.67 2.93 11.81
CA GLY A 95 8.52 2.68 10.94
C GLY A 95 8.88 2.07 9.57
N TYR A 96 10.15 1.74 9.34
CA TYR A 96 10.56 1.05 8.12
C TYR A 96 10.04 -0.40 8.12
N ILE A 97 9.38 -0.79 7.04
CA ILE A 97 8.95 -2.18 6.83
C ILE A 97 10.09 -2.89 6.09
N PRO A 98 10.65 -4.00 6.61
CA PRO A 98 11.64 -4.77 5.87
C PRO A 98 11.16 -5.17 4.47
N GLN A 99 12.03 -5.03 3.47
CA GLN A 99 11.70 -5.29 2.06
C GLN A 99 11.63 -6.77 1.66
N ASP A 100 11.78 -7.69 2.62
CA ASP A 100 11.64 -9.11 2.35
C ASP A 100 10.16 -9.50 2.21
N TYR A 101 9.96 -10.65 1.56
CA TYR A 101 8.63 -11.14 1.22
C TYR A 101 7.76 -11.35 2.46
N TYR A 102 8.33 -11.78 3.60
CA TYR A 102 7.55 -12.14 4.78
C TYR A 102 6.85 -10.91 5.35
N HIS A 103 7.57 -9.82 5.58
CA HIS A 103 6.99 -8.61 6.15
C HIS A 103 6.04 -7.88 5.20
N LEU A 104 6.40 -7.79 3.90
CA LEU A 104 5.52 -7.18 2.90
C LEU A 104 4.23 -7.98 2.68
N SER A 105 4.26 -9.32 2.85
CA SER A 105 3.07 -10.16 2.66
C SER A 105 1.96 -9.94 3.69
N ASN A 106 2.28 -9.36 4.85
CA ASN A 106 1.29 -9.04 5.87
C ASN A 106 0.60 -7.69 5.60
N VAL A 107 1.25 -6.78 4.88
CA VAL A 107 0.77 -5.40 4.67
C VAL A 107 0.17 -5.19 3.29
N LEU A 108 0.88 -5.59 2.24
CA LEU A 108 0.50 -5.26 0.85
C LEU A 108 -0.85 -5.84 0.43
N PRO A 109 -1.17 -7.13 0.70
CA PRO A 109 -2.48 -7.68 0.34
C PRO A 109 -3.63 -7.00 1.09
N HIS A 110 -3.40 -6.54 2.32
CA HIS A 110 -4.41 -5.85 3.13
C HIS A 110 -4.76 -4.48 2.56
N ILE A 111 -3.75 -3.70 2.15
CA ILE A 111 -3.98 -2.33 1.70
C ILE A 111 -4.56 -2.26 0.29
N ILE A 112 -4.14 -3.15 -0.61
CA ILE A 112 -4.57 -3.18 -2.03
C ILE A 112 -6.07 -3.51 -2.16
N GLN A 113 -6.66 -4.17 -1.16
CA GLN A 113 -8.09 -4.49 -1.15
C GLN A 113 -8.99 -3.28 -0.81
N SER A 114 -8.40 -2.16 -0.40
CA SER A 114 -9.18 -0.96 -0.05
C SER A 114 -9.72 -0.29 -1.30
N TYR A 115 -11.00 0.10 -1.27
CA TYR A 115 -11.72 0.62 -2.44
C TYR A 115 -11.11 1.92 -3.02
N ASN A 116 -10.43 2.70 -2.18
CA ASN A 116 -9.75 3.94 -2.53
C ASN A 116 -8.22 3.83 -2.42
N TYR A 117 -7.67 2.61 -2.53
CA TYR A 117 -6.22 2.43 -2.59
C TYR A 117 -5.64 3.16 -3.81
N GLY A 118 -4.82 4.19 -3.55
CA GLY A 118 -4.16 4.97 -4.58
C GLY A 118 -2.76 4.45 -4.94
N GLY A 119 -2.09 3.76 -4.01
CA GLY A 119 -0.72 3.32 -4.20
C GLY A 119 0.15 3.45 -2.95
N ILE A 120 1.45 3.36 -3.17
CA ILE A 120 2.50 3.57 -2.16
C ILE A 120 3.35 4.75 -2.58
N VAL A 121 3.72 5.60 -1.63
CA VAL A 121 4.68 6.69 -1.80
C VAL A 121 5.89 6.39 -0.94
N ILE A 122 7.08 6.40 -1.53
CA ILE A 122 8.32 6.06 -0.83
C ILE A 122 9.07 7.35 -0.45
N TRP A 123 9.40 7.48 0.82
CA TRP A 123 10.25 8.52 1.38
C TRP A 123 11.64 7.94 1.68
N ASP A 124 12.72 8.34 1.01
CA ASP A 124 12.81 9.26 -0.12
C ASP A 124 13.50 8.58 -1.31
N ARG A 125 13.56 9.31 -2.43
CA ARG A 125 14.13 8.77 -3.67
C ARG A 125 15.60 8.37 -3.52
N PHE A 126 16.38 9.12 -2.74
CA PHE A 126 17.80 8.81 -2.54
C PHE A 126 17.97 7.44 -1.89
N HIS A 127 17.22 7.18 -0.81
CA HIS A 127 17.27 5.89 -0.12
C HIS A 127 16.63 4.76 -0.92
N ASP A 128 15.55 5.06 -1.66
CA ASP A 128 14.92 4.11 -2.58
C ASP A 128 15.87 3.65 -3.67
N ASP A 129 16.61 4.57 -4.31
CA ASP A 129 17.58 4.23 -5.34
C ASP A 129 18.72 3.34 -4.82
N GLU A 130 19.20 3.59 -3.61
CA GLU A 130 20.25 2.79 -2.97
C GLU A 130 19.76 1.38 -2.59
N ASN A 131 18.48 1.24 -2.21
CA ASN A 131 17.94 -0.01 -1.65
C ASN A 131 17.03 -0.79 -2.61
N SER A 132 16.62 -0.18 -3.72
CA SER A 132 15.65 -0.71 -4.69
C SER A 132 14.34 -1.17 -4.04
N TYR A 133 13.82 -0.37 -3.09
CA TYR A 133 12.65 -0.73 -2.30
C TYR A 133 11.38 -0.76 -3.17
N ASP A 134 11.25 0.18 -4.11
CA ASP A 134 10.23 0.22 -5.16
C ASP A 134 10.14 -1.10 -5.95
N LYS A 135 11.28 -1.63 -6.40
CA LYS A 135 11.36 -2.89 -7.17
C LYS A 135 10.92 -4.08 -6.32
N GLN A 136 11.26 -4.11 -5.04
CA GLN A 136 10.86 -5.19 -4.13
C GLN A 136 9.34 -5.20 -3.93
N ILE A 137 8.71 -4.03 -3.78
CA ILE A 137 7.25 -3.89 -3.76
C ILE A 137 6.66 -4.38 -5.09
N GLU A 138 7.18 -3.90 -6.22
CA GLU A 138 6.69 -4.26 -7.55
C GLU A 138 6.73 -5.78 -7.78
N GLU A 139 7.85 -6.42 -7.44
CA GLU A 139 7.98 -7.86 -7.51
C GLU A 139 7.00 -8.58 -6.58
N HIS A 140 6.78 -8.06 -5.38
CA HIS A 140 5.82 -8.65 -4.43
C HIS A 140 4.41 -8.65 -5.02
N VAL A 141 3.96 -7.50 -5.53
CA VAL A 141 2.63 -7.35 -6.15
C VAL A 141 2.49 -8.27 -7.35
N LYS A 142 3.50 -8.33 -8.23
CA LYS A 142 3.52 -9.26 -9.38
C LYS A 142 3.45 -10.72 -8.94
N ARG A 143 4.25 -11.12 -7.94
CA ARG A 143 4.25 -12.49 -7.40
C ARG A 143 2.89 -12.85 -6.82
N HIS A 144 2.28 -11.96 -6.05
CA HIS A 144 0.97 -12.19 -5.44
C HIS A 144 -0.12 -12.36 -6.52
N ALA A 145 -0.15 -11.48 -7.53
CA ALA A 145 -1.07 -11.59 -8.65
C ALA A 145 -0.86 -12.90 -9.45
N LEU A 146 0.39 -13.27 -9.73
CA LEU A 146 0.71 -14.51 -10.43
C LEU A 146 0.29 -15.75 -9.64
N GLN A 147 0.51 -15.76 -8.32
CA GLN A 147 0.06 -16.84 -7.44
C GLN A 147 -1.46 -16.98 -7.46
N PHE A 148 -2.20 -15.87 -7.42
CA PHE A 148 -3.66 -15.89 -7.52
C PHE A 148 -4.12 -16.49 -8.86
N VAL A 149 -3.59 -15.99 -9.98
CA VAL A 149 -3.92 -16.50 -11.33
C VAL A 149 -3.60 -17.99 -11.44
N THR A 150 -2.44 -18.42 -10.94
CA THR A 150 -2.03 -19.82 -10.97
C THR A 150 -2.96 -20.71 -10.14
N GLN A 151 -3.43 -20.23 -8.98
CA GLN A 151 -4.38 -20.96 -8.15
C GLN A 151 -5.74 -21.10 -8.81
N VAL A 152 -6.26 -20.02 -9.41
CA VAL A 152 -7.53 -20.05 -10.16
C VAL A 152 -7.42 -21.01 -11.35
N PHE A 153 -6.34 -20.92 -12.12
CA PHE A 153 -6.12 -21.82 -13.26
C PHE A 153 -6.10 -23.29 -12.82
N LYS A 154 -5.34 -23.63 -11.77
CA LYS A 154 -5.32 -25.00 -11.20
C LYS A 154 -6.69 -25.46 -10.72
N ALA A 155 -7.51 -24.57 -10.15
CA ALA A 155 -8.86 -24.90 -9.71
C ALA A 155 -9.76 -25.22 -10.91
N ILE A 156 -9.66 -24.45 -11.99
CA ILE A 156 -10.39 -24.70 -13.25
C ILE A 156 -9.95 -26.02 -13.88
N GLU A 157 -8.64 -26.29 -13.97
CA GLU A 157 -8.14 -27.56 -14.53
C GLU A 157 -8.69 -28.77 -13.78
N ARG A 158 -8.70 -28.72 -12.43
CA ARG A 158 -9.27 -29.77 -11.58
C ARG A 158 -10.76 -29.97 -11.86
N PHE A 159 -11.52 -28.89 -12.02
CA PHE A 159 -12.95 -28.95 -12.29
C PHE A 159 -13.25 -29.54 -13.67
N VAL A 160 -12.52 -29.11 -14.70
CA VAL A 160 -12.66 -29.64 -16.07
C VAL A 160 -12.27 -31.12 -16.12
N SER A 161 -11.14 -31.50 -15.49
CA SER A 161 -10.70 -32.90 -15.43
C SER A 161 -11.71 -33.79 -14.70
N ALA A 162 -12.25 -33.36 -13.57
CA ALA A 162 -13.30 -34.08 -12.86
C ALA A 162 -14.56 -34.28 -13.72
N SER A 163 -14.98 -33.24 -14.44
CA SER A 163 -16.15 -33.28 -15.32
C SER A 163 -15.97 -34.23 -16.51
N LEU A 164 -14.80 -34.19 -17.16
CA LEU A 164 -14.45 -35.10 -18.26
C LEU A 164 -14.40 -36.56 -17.78
N ASN A 165 -13.78 -36.83 -16.63
CA ASN A 165 -13.70 -38.18 -16.08
C ASN A 165 -15.09 -38.79 -15.81
N VAL A 166 -16.04 -38.00 -15.30
CA VAL A 166 -17.43 -38.45 -15.12
C VAL A 166 -18.11 -38.75 -16.47
N MET A 167 -17.77 -38.01 -17.53
CA MET A 167 -18.37 -38.18 -18.85
C MET A 167 -17.85 -39.43 -19.60
N PHE A 168 -16.60 -39.85 -19.37
CA PHE A 168 -15.96 -40.98 -20.05
C PHE A 168 -15.95 -42.31 -19.26
N LEU A 169 -16.47 -42.32 -18.02
CA LEU A 169 -16.61 -43.54 -17.19
C LEU A 169 -18.04 -44.13 -17.21
N ASN A 170 -18.94 -43.58 -18.04
CA ASN A 170 -20.25 -44.12 -18.39
C ASN A 170 -20.27 -44.56 -19.86
#